data_AF-A0A7W0MT00-F1
#
_entry.id   AF-A0A7W0MT00-F1
#
_cell.length_a   1.000
_cell.length_b   1.000
_cell.length_c   1.000
_cell.angle_alpha   90.00
_cell.angle_beta   90.00
_cell.angle_gamma   90.00
#
_symmetry.space_group_name_H-M   'P 1'
#
loop_
_entity.id
_entity.type
_entity.pdbx_description
1 polymer ?
#
loop_
_entity_poly.entity_id
_entity_poly.type
_entity_poly.pdbx_seq_one_letter_code
_entity_poly.pdbx_strand_id
1 'polypeptide(L)'
;YTAPVQVLYAGQTASACGGADAAMGPFYCPNDKRVFLDTDFFRVLEQQMGAEGDFAAAYVIAHEVAHHVQNELGLLGQVNAERNRVGRTASNELSVRVELQADCYAGLWARYANERFGILEPGDIEEALDTAARIGDDALQRASRGVVVPDSFTHGTSEQRQRWFYAGYESGDPNACDTLQAGAL
;
A
#
# COMPACT_ATOMS: atom_id res chain seq x y z
N TYR A 1 -1.26 12.44 15.75
CA TYR A 1 -2.01 11.59 14.82
C TYR A 1 -3.47 12.00 14.87
N THR A 2 -4.07 12.23 13.71
CA THR A 2 -5.51 12.45 13.57
C THR A 2 -6.06 11.23 12.85
N ALA A 3 -7.12 10.58 13.35
CA ALA A 3 -7.66 9.43 12.64
C ALA A 3 -8.30 9.87 11.31
N PRO A 4 -7.98 9.23 10.17
CA PRO A 4 -8.60 9.58 8.89
C PRO A 4 -10.03 9.07 8.86
N VAL A 5 -10.91 9.81 8.18
CA VAL A 5 -12.25 9.31 7.87
C VAL A 5 -12.13 8.24 6.77
N GLN A 6 -12.77 7.10 7.00
CA GLN A 6 -12.84 6.01 6.03
C GLN A 6 -14.17 6.10 5.27
N VAL A 7 -14.10 6.09 3.94
CA VAL A 7 -15.24 6.18 3.04
C VAL A 7 -15.37 4.86 2.29
N LEU A 8 -16.39 4.08 2.63
CA LEU A 8 -16.75 2.88 1.88
C LEU A 8 -17.47 3.26 0.59
N TYR A 9 -17.10 2.67 -0.55
CA TYR A 9 -17.80 2.87 -1.82
C TYR A 9 -17.81 1.61 -2.68
N ALA A 10 -18.63 1.64 -3.73
CA ALA A 10 -18.68 0.64 -4.79
C ALA A 10 -18.85 1.38 -6.12
N GLY A 11 -18.13 0.97 -7.17
CA GLY A 11 -18.17 1.61 -8.48
C GLY A 11 -17.44 2.96 -8.56
N GLN A 12 -18.07 4.06 -8.16
CA GLN A 12 -17.46 5.40 -8.29
C GLN A 12 -17.63 6.23 -7.03
N THR A 13 -16.62 7.04 -6.72
CA THR A 13 -16.67 8.00 -5.61
C THR A 13 -15.94 9.31 -5.99
N ALA A 14 -16.35 10.40 -5.34
CA ALA A 14 -15.72 11.71 -5.53
C ALA A 14 -14.71 11.98 -4.42
N SER A 15 -13.51 12.46 -4.79
CA SER A 15 -12.48 12.94 -3.88
C SER A 15 -11.89 14.27 -4.37
N ALA A 16 -11.22 15.01 -3.49
CA ALA A 16 -10.43 16.18 -3.86
C ALA A 16 -9.12 15.83 -4.61
N CYS A 17 -8.83 14.54 -4.80
CA CYS A 17 -7.78 14.06 -5.68
C CYS A 17 -8.31 13.75 -7.10
N GLY A 18 -9.63 13.90 -7.31
CA GLY A 18 -10.34 13.59 -8.55
C GLY A 18 -11.48 12.59 -8.35
N GLY A 19 -12.15 12.21 -9.45
CA GLY A 19 -13.06 11.07 -9.44
C GLY A 19 -12.25 9.77 -9.38
N ALA A 20 -12.58 8.89 -8.45
CA ALA A 20 -12.02 7.55 -8.39
C ALA A 20 -13.00 6.54 -9.00
N ASP A 21 -12.48 5.73 -9.92
CA ASP A 21 -13.18 4.59 -10.51
C ASP A 21 -12.79 3.32 -9.72
N ALA A 22 -13.68 2.34 -9.60
CA ALA A 22 -13.43 1.02 -9.02
C ALA A 22 -12.22 0.32 -9.65
N ALA A 23 -11.85 0.67 -10.90
CA ALA A 23 -10.62 0.20 -11.52
C ALA A 23 -9.34 0.62 -10.78
N MET A 24 -9.39 1.58 -9.84
CA MET A 24 -8.24 2.05 -9.05
C MET A 24 -8.08 1.33 -7.71
N GLY A 25 -9.11 0.62 -7.21
CA GLY A 25 -9.10 0.01 -5.90
C GLY A 25 -9.11 1.02 -4.73
N PRO A 26 -8.84 0.56 -3.49
CA PRO A 26 -8.70 1.42 -2.32
C PRO A 26 -7.59 2.46 -2.50
N PHE A 27 -7.75 3.63 -1.89
CA PHE A 27 -6.75 4.70 -1.97
C PHE A 27 -6.87 5.72 -0.84
N TYR A 28 -5.77 6.39 -0.50
CA TYR A 28 -5.74 7.57 0.35
C TYR A 28 -5.65 8.86 -0.48
N CYS A 29 -6.49 9.85 -0.15
CA CYS A 29 -6.41 11.19 -0.76
C CYS A 29 -5.85 12.24 0.22
N PRO A 30 -4.63 12.79 -0.01
CA PRO A 30 -4.03 13.79 0.88
C PRO A 30 -4.78 15.12 0.94
N ASN A 31 -5.53 15.50 -0.12
CA ASN A 31 -6.28 16.75 -0.17
C ASN A 31 -7.52 16.74 0.75
N ASP A 32 -8.17 15.58 0.89
CA ASP A 32 -9.32 15.39 1.78
C ASP A 32 -8.95 14.76 3.12
N LYS A 33 -7.74 14.20 3.23
CA LYS A 33 -7.28 13.40 4.37
C LYS A 33 -8.21 12.22 4.69
N ARG A 34 -8.65 11.52 3.64
CA ARG A 34 -9.59 10.39 3.72
C ARG A 34 -9.00 9.15 3.08
N VAL A 35 -9.35 8.01 3.67
CA VAL A 35 -9.13 6.68 3.11
C VAL A 35 -10.42 6.24 2.42
N PHE A 36 -10.33 5.87 1.15
CA PHE A 36 -11.45 5.37 0.36
C PHE A 36 -11.26 3.87 0.17
N LEU A 37 -12.27 3.10 0.55
CA LEU A 37 -12.23 1.65 0.57
C LEU A 37 -13.26 1.12 -0.42
N ASP A 38 -12.77 0.57 -1.53
CA ASP A 38 -13.61 -0.04 -2.55
C ASP A 38 -14.08 -1.43 -2.11
N THR A 39 -15.38 -1.56 -1.88
CA THR A 39 -16.00 -2.83 -1.45
C THR A 39 -16.12 -3.85 -2.57
N ASP A 40 -16.07 -3.44 -3.85
CA ASP A 40 -15.96 -4.37 -4.97
C ASP A 40 -14.54 -4.92 -5.08
N PHE A 41 -13.52 -4.11 -4.78
CA PHE A 41 -12.13 -4.58 -4.75
C PHE A 41 -11.92 -5.73 -3.76
N PHE A 42 -12.43 -5.63 -2.53
CA PHE A 42 -12.28 -6.72 -1.55
C PHE A 42 -12.95 -8.02 -2.03
N ARG A 43 -14.05 -7.92 -2.78
CA ARG A 43 -14.70 -9.09 -3.40
C ARG A 43 -13.83 -9.68 -4.52
N VAL A 44 -13.18 -8.86 -5.33
CA VAL A 44 -12.24 -9.31 -6.37
C VAL A 44 -11.00 -9.94 -5.73
N LEU A 45 -10.49 -9.35 -4.66
CA LEU A 45 -9.33 -9.84 -3.91
C LEU A 45 -9.57 -11.27 -3.40
N GLU A 46 -10.72 -11.48 -2.75
CA GLU A 46 -11.15 -12.79 -2.26
C GLU A 46 -11.42 -13.77 -3.41
N GLN A 47 -12.27 -13.39 -4.38
CA GLN A 47 -12.81 -14.35 -5.36
C GLN A 47 -11.91 -14.63 -6.57
N GLN A 48 -11.14 -13.65 -7.01
CA GLN A 48 -10.38 -13.71 -8.27
C GLN A 48 -8.88 -13.72 -8.04
N MET A 49 -8.43 -12.98 -7.03
CA MET A 49 -7.01 -12.98 -6.68
C MET A 49 -6.71 -14.12 -5.72
N GLY A 50 -7.67 -14.76 -5.05
CA GLY A 50 -7.40 -15.90 -4.16
C GLY A 50 -6.54 -15.51 -2.97
N ALA A 51 -6.54 -14.23 -2.62
CA ALA A 51 -6.09 -13.75 -1.31
C ALA A 51 -7.27 -14.02 -0.36
N GLU A 52 -7.25 -15.21 0.22
CA GLU A 52 -8.25 -15.68 1.18
C GLU A 52 -7.94 -15.13 2.58
N GLY A 53 -8.97 -15.07 3.42
CA GLY A 53 -8.84 -14.65 4.82
C GLY A 53 -9.09 -13.17 5.07
N ASP A 54 -9.42 -12.85 6.32
CA ASP A 54 -9.80 -11.50 6.74
C ASP A 54 -8.58 -10.57 6.87
N PHE A 55 -7.39 -11.13 7.06
CA PHE A 55 -6.18 -10.34 7.24
C PHE A 55 -5.68 -9.73 5.92
N ALA A 56 -5.98 -10.33 4.78
CA ALA A 56 -5.75 -9.73 3.46
C ALA A 56 -6.42 -8.34 3.32
N ALA A 57 -7.67 -8.23 3.76
CA ALA A 57 -8.39 -6.95 3.76
C ALA A 57 -7.81 -5.98 4.80
N ALA A 58 -7.45 -6.49 5.99
CA ALA A 58 -6.84 -5.69 7.04
C ALA A 58 -5.50 -5.07 6.60
N TYR A 59 -4.67 -5.83 5.88
CA TYR A 59 -3.42 -5.36 5.29
C TYR A 59 -3.64 -4.19 4.31
N VAL A 60 -4.59 -4.31 3.39
CA VAL A 60 -4.91 -3.23 2.42
C VAL A 60 -5.41 -1.97 3.14
N ILE A 61 -6.28 -2.13 4.15
CA ILE A 61 -6.75 -0.99 4.95
C ILE A 61 -5.59 -0.33 5.70
N ALA A 62 -4.70 -1.13 6.30
CA ALA A 62 -3.54 -0.63 7.02
C ALA A 62 -2.56 0.10 6.08
N HIS A 63 -2.41 -0.37 4.85
CA HIS A 63 -1.63 0.29 3.80
C HIS A 63 -2.20 1.69 3.46
N GLU A 64 -3.51 1.82 3.26
CA GLU A 64 -4.12 3.13 2.99
C GLU A 64 -4.03 4.09 4.19
N VAL A 65 -4.14 3.56 5.41
CA VAL A 65 -3.89 4.34 6.63
C VAL A 65 -2.41 4.74 6.74
N ALA A 66 -1.47 3.92 6.25
CA ALA A 66 -0.06 4.27 6.23
C ALA A 66 0.23 5.47 5.33
N HIS A 67 -0.44 5.61 4.19
CA HIS A 67 -0.37 6.83 3.39
C HIS A 67 -0.87 8.07 4.14
N HIS A 68 -1.91 7.92 4.98
CA HIS A 68 -2.33 9.01 5.86
C HIS A 68 -1.22 9.39 6.86
N VAL A 69 -0.55 8.40 7.47
CA VAL A 69 0.59 8.65 8.37
C VAL A 69 1.72 9.37 7.63
N GLN A 70 2.09 8.92 6.43
CA GLN A 70 3.09 9.61 5.59
C GLN A 70 2.72 11.06 5.29
N ASN A 71 1.43 11.34 5.07
CA ASN A 71 0.93 12.69 4.84
C ASN A 71 1.07 13.57 6.08
N GLU A 72 0.70 13.08 7.25
CA GLU A 72 0.83 13.82 8.52
C GLU A 72 2.30 14.04 8.92
N LEU A 73 3.21 13.15 8.49
CA LEU A 73 4.67 13.33 8.60
C LEU A 73 5.24 14.31 7.54
N GLY A 74 4.43 14.77 6.58
CA GLY A 74 4.84 15.66 5.50
C GLY A 74 5.66 14.98 4.38
N LEU A 75 5.79 13.66 4.41
CA LEU A 75 6.59 12.89 3.45
C LEU A 75 6.00 12.92 2.05
N LEU A 76 4.67 12.78 1.93
CA LEU A 76 4.00 12.81 0.63
C LEU A 76 4.22 14.15 -0.10
N GLY A 77 4.18 15.27 0.63
CA GLY A 77 4.45 16.59 0.08
C GLY A 77 5.88 16.75 -0.41
N GLN A 78 6.85 16.25 0.36
CA GLN A 78 8.28 16.28 0.00
C GLN A 78 8.55 15.43 -1.25
N VAL A 79 8.08 14.17 -1.26
CA VAL A 79 8.27 13.27 -2.41
C VAL A 79 7.59 13.82 -3.65
N ASN A 80 6.37 14.36 -3.55
CA ASN A 80 5.68 14.94 -4.69
C ASN A 80 6.42 16.16 -5.28
N ALA A 81 7.05 16.99 -4.42
CA ALA A 81 7.87 18.10 -4.89
C ALA A 81 9.10 17.63 -5.69
N GLU A 82 9.77 16.56 -5.25
CA GLU A 82 10.91 15.99 -5.98
C GLU A 82 10.49 15.28 -7.27
N ARG A 83 9.37 14.55 -7.25
CA ARG A 83 8.78 13.90 -8.44
C ARG A 83 8.54 14.87 -9.60
N ASN A 84 8.22 16.13 -9.29
CA ASN A 84 8.00 17.18 -10.29
C ASN A 84 9.29 17.76 -10.89
N ARG A 85 10.46 17.44 -10.33
CA ARG A 85 11.77 17.96 -10.75
C ARG A 85 12.59 16.94 -11.54
N VAL A 86 12.18 15.68 -11.55
CA VAL A 86 12.93 14.57 -12.14
C VAL A 86 12.21 13.98 -13.35
N GLY A 87 12.95 13.21 -14.17
CA GLY A 87 12.38 12.49 -15.31
C GLY A 87 11.41 11.38 -14.88
N ARG A 88 10.62 10.86 -15.84
CA ARG A 88 9.54 9.89 -15.57
C ARG A 88 10.01 8.66 -14.80
N THR A 89 11.13 8.04 -15.19
CA THR A 89 11.65 6.84 -14.51
C THR A 89 12.01 7.11 -13.06
N ALA A 90 12.76 8.20 -12.79
CA ALA A 90 13.07 8.59 -11.41
C ALA A 90 11.82 8.98 -10.60
N SER A 91 10.82 9.60 -11.24
CA SER A 91 9.54 9.92 -10.61
C SER A 91 8.73 8.66 -10.24
N ASN A 92 8.81 7.63 -11.07
CA ASN A 92 8.24 6.31 -10.84
C ASN A 92 8.94 5.62 -9.66
N GLU A 93 10.27 5.61 -9.63
CA GLU A 93 11.05 5.07 -8.50
C GLU A 93 10.71 5.74 -7.16
N LEU A 94 10.52 7.07 -7.15
CA LEU A 94 10.05 7.80 -5.97
C LEU A 94 8.65 7.36 -5.52
N SER A 95 7.78 7.00 -6.47
CA SER A 95 6.44 6.48 -6.16
C SER A 95 6.57 5.11 -5.51
N VAL A 96 7.36 4.21 -6.09
CA VAL A 96 7.63 2.87 -5.53
C VAL A 96 8.13 2.96 -4.09
N ARG A 97 9.03 3.90 -3.77
CA ARG A 97 9.53 4.05 -2.40
C ARG A 97 8.42 4.44 -1.41
N VAL A 98 7.50 5.33 -1.79
CA VAL A 98 6.35 5.71 -0.94
C VAL A 98 5.47 4.50 -0.64
N GLU A 99 5.17 3.70 -1.66
CA GLU A 99 4.34 2.50 -1.56
C GLU A 99 4.99 1.43 -0.67
N LEU A 100 6.28 1.19 -0.83
CA LEU A 100 7.02 0.25 0.00
C LEU A 100 7.14 0.69 1.47
N GLN A 101 7.20 2.00 1.74
CA GLN A 101 7.14 2.48 3.11
C GLN A 101 5.75 2.29 3.71
N ALA A 102 4.69 2.45 2.91
CA ALA A 102 3.33 2.16 3.35
C ALA A 102 3.15 0.67 3.68
N ASP A 103 3.74 -0.24 2.89
CA ASP A 103 3.79 -1.68 3.22
C ASP A 103 4.51 -1.95 4.55
N CYS A 104 5.66 -1.30 4.78
CA CYS A 104 6.38 -1.44 6.04
C CYS A 104 5.59 -0.93 7.24
N TYR A 105 4.90 0.21 7.09
CA TYR A 105 4.00 0.73 8.12
C TYR A 105 2.79 -0.17 8.37
N ALA A 106 2.25 -0.84 7.34
CA ALA A 106 1.21 -1.85 7.52
C ALA A 106 1.72 -3.05 8.33
N GLY A 107 2.96 -3.50 8.11
CA GLY A 107 3.61 -4.53 8.92
C GLY A 107 3.81 -4.12 10.38
N LEU A 108 4.26 -2.89 10.62
CA LEU A 108 4.35 -2.34 11.99
C LEU A 108 2.99 -2.33 12.68
N TRP A 109 1.95 -1.89 11.97
CA TRP A 109 0.59 -1.91 12.50
C TRP A 109 0.17 -3.32 12.89
N ALA A 110 0.39 -4.32 12.02
CA ALA A 110 0.05 -5.71 12.29
C ALA A 110 0.71 -6.20 13.58
N ARG A 111 2.01 -5.92 13.76
CA ARG A 111 2.73 -6.27 14.99
C ARG A 111 2.16 -5.58 16.22
N TYR A 112 2.06 -4.26 16.21
CA TYR A 112 1.60 -3.50 17.37
C TYR A 112 0.15 -3.81 17.75
N ALA A 113 -0.71 -4.01 16.75
CA ALA A 113 -2.08 -4.41 16.97
C ALA A 113 -2.14 -5.81 17.60
N ASN A 114 -1.30 -6.74 17.14
CA ASN A 114 -1.21 -8.07 17.75
C ASN A 114 -0.68 -8.04 19.19
N GLU A 115 0.42 -7.33 19.45
CA GLU A 115 0.99 -7.20 20.79
C GLU A 115 -0.02 -6.62 21.79
N ARG A 116 -0.89 -5.71 21.31
CA ARG A 116 -1.87 -5.02 22.16
C ARG A 116 -3.18 -5.78 22.32
N PHE A 117 -3.66 -6.42 21.26
CA PHE A 117 -5.03 -6.95 21.19
C PHE A 117 -5.10 -8.45 20.88
N GLY A 118 -3.98 -9.09 20.50
CA GLY A 118 -3.94 -10.51 20.15
C GLY A 118 -4.80 -10.83 18.92
N ILE A 119 -4.69 -10.03 17.86
CA ILE A 119 -5.56 -10.12 16.68
C ILE A 119 -5.08 -11.10 15.61
N LEU A 120 -3.83 -11.56 15.66
CA LEU A 120 -3.29 -12.42 14.60
C LEU A 120 -3.56 -13.89 14.90
N GLU A 121 -4.11 -14.57 13.92
CA GLU A 121 -4.25 -16.02 13.86
C GLU A 121 -3.12 -16.66 13.02
N PRO A 122 -2.87 -17.98 13.17
CA PRO A 122 -1.91 -18.67 12.32
C PRO A 122 -2.34 -18.62 10.84
N GLY A 123 -1.52 -17.98 9.99
CA GLY A 123 -1.80 -17.82 8.56
C GLY A 123 -1.97 -16.35 8.13
N ASP A 124 -2.36 -15.46 9.04
CA ASP A 124 -2.67 -14.05 8.72
C ASP A 124 -1.50 -13.29 8.09
N ILE A 125 -0.28 -13.55 8.58
CA ILE A 125 0.92 -12.91 8.03
C ILE A 125 1.21 -13.45 6.63
N GLU A 126 1.00 -14.75 6.40
CA GLU A 126 1.10 -15.36 5.09
C GLU A 126 0.02 -14.82 4.13
N GLU A 127 -1.20 -14.56 4.59
CA GLU A 127 -2.27 -13.92 3.81
C GLU A 127 -1.91 -12.50 3.37
N ALA A 128 -1.33 -11.70 4.28
CA ALA A 128 -0.83 -10.37 3.94
C ALA A 128 0.31 -10.43 2.91
N LEU A 129 1.25 -11.37 3.07
CA LEU A 129 2.37 -11.56 2.13
C LEU A 129 1.89 -12.02 0.75
N ASP A 130 0.94 -12.95 0.69
CA ASP A 130 0.34 -13.42 -0.57
C ASP A 130 -0.45 -12.28 -1.25
N THR A 131 -1.23 -11.52 -0.49
CA THR A 131 -1.90 -10.32 -0.98
C THR A 131 -0.89 -9.34 -1.55
N ALA A 132 0.20 -9.08 -0.81
CA ALA A 132 1.24 -8.14 -1.22
C ALA A 132 1.95 -8.59 -2.50
N ALA A 133 2.14 -9.90 -2.67
CA ALA A 133 2.69 -10.49 -3.87
C ALA A 133 1.77 -10.29 -5.08
N ARG A 134 0.45 -10.49 -4.91
CA ARG A 134 -0.49 -10.47 -6.04
C ARG A 134 -0.77 -9.07 -6.58
N ILE A 135 -0.67 -8.04 -5.75
CA ILE A 135 -0.86 -6.63 -6.15
C ILE A 135 0.45 -5.93 -6.53
N GLY A 136 1.59 -6.65 -6.57
CA GLY A 136 2.84 -6.13 -7.11
C GLY A 136 2.74 -5.84 -8.61
N ASP A 137 3.44 -4.78 -9.07
CA ASP A 137 3.33 -4.32 -10.46
C ASP A 137 3.74 -5.41 -11.46
N ASP A 138 4.73 -6.25 -11.14
CA ASP A 138 5.16 -7.35 -12.01
C ASP A 138 4.13 -8.47 -12.10
N ALA A 139 3.43 -8.80 -11.00
CA ALA A 139 2.32 -9.75 -11.01
C ALA A 139 1.14 -9.23 -11.83
N LEU A 140 0.72 -7.99 -11.59
CA LEU A 140 -0.40 -7.36 -12.31
C LEU A 140 -0.11 -7.17 -13.79
N GLN A 141 1.10 -6.74 -14.17
CA GLN A 141 1.49 -6.61 -15.57
C GLN A 141 1.57 -7.97 -16.27
N ARG A 142 2.12 -8.99 -15.60
CA ARG A 142 2.16 -10.36 -16.15
C ARG A 142 0.74 -10.91 -16.38
N ALA A 143 -0.17 -10.70 -15.43
CA ALA A 143 -1.56 -11.14 -15.55
C ALA A 143 -2.33 -10.39 -16.65
N SER A 144 -2.13 -9.08 -16.79
CA SER A 144 -2.90 -8.26 -17.74
C SER A 144 -2.33 -8.21 -19.16
N ARG A 145 -1.01 -8.30 -19.32
CA ARG A 145 -0.31 -8.06 -20.60
C ARG A 145 0.70 -9.15 -20.99
N GLY A 146 1.06 -10.05 -20.07
CA GLY A 146 2.06 -11.11 -20.30
C GLY A 146 3.52 -10.64 -20.36
N VAL A 147 3.78 -9.33 -20.28
CA VAL A 147 5.13 -8.74 -20.32
C VAL A 147 5.28 -7.76 -19.15
N VAL A 148 6.45 -7.76 -18.53
CA VAL A 148 6.81 -6.91 -17.39
C VAL A 148 7.74 -5.80 -17.86
N VAL A 149 7.43 -4.54 -17.52
CA VAL A 149 8.24 -3.36 -17.86
C VAL A 149 8.63 -2.62 -16.58
N PRO A 150 9.81 -2.91 -15.99
CA PRO A 150 10.22 -2.38 -14.68
C PRO A 150 10.18 -0.85 -14.57
N ASP A 151 10.63 -0.12 -15.60
CA ASP A 151 10.66 1.35 -15.61
C ASP A 151 9.27 2.00 -15.48
N SER A 152 8.20 1.24 -15.68
CA SER A 152 6.82 1.71 -15.59
C SER A 152 6.18 1.55 -14.21
N PHE A 153 6.84 0.87 -13.28
CA PHE A 153 6.32 0.57 -11.96
C PHE A 153 6.07 1.82 -11.12
N THR A 154 5.02 1.77 -10.32
CA THR A 154 4.64 2.83 -9.38
C THR A 154 4.37 2.31 -7.97
N HIS A 155 4.14 1.01 -7.81
CA HIS A 155 3.81 0.33 -6.54
C HIS A 155 4.92 -0.63 -6.07
N GLY A 156 5.81 -1.03 -6.98
CA GLY A 156 6.94 -1.91 -6.68
C GLY A 156 6.68 -3.36 -7.05
N THR A 157 7.71 -4.19 -6.96
CA THR A 157 7.59 -5.62 -7.28
C THR A 157 6.90 -6.38 -6.15
N SER A 158 6.30 -7.51 -6.48
CA SER A 158 5.76 -8.49 -5.53
C SER A 158 6.75 -8.82 -4.41
N GLU A 159 8.03 -8.99 -4.75
CA GLU A 159 9.10 -9.30 -3.78
C GLU A 159 9.40 -8.11 -2.86
N GLN A 160 9.50 -6.89 -3.41
CA GLN A 160 9.76 -5.69 -2.63
C GLN A 160 8.64 -5.44 -1.62
N ARG A 161 7.39 -5.57 -2.04
CA ARG A 161 6.22 -5.32 -1.18
C ARG A 161 6.16 -6.32 -0.01
N GLN A 162 6.35 -7.61 -0.30
CA GLN A 162 6.47 -8.65 0.74
C GLN A 162 7.61 -8.35 1.71
N ARG A 163 8.80 -8.03 1.19
CA ARG A 163 9.99 -7.75 1.99
C ARG A 163 9.75 -6.59 2.95
N TRP A 164 9.17 -5.49 2.47
CA TRP A 164 8.96 -4.30 3.26
C TRP A 164 7.85 -4.47 4.30
N PHE A 165 6.74 -5.13 3.95
CA PHE A 165 5.73 -5.53 4.94
C PHE A 165 6.35 -6.37 6.06
N TYR A 166 7.09 -7.43 5.70
CA TYR A 166 7.72 -8.31 6.68
C TYR A 166 8.77 -7.59 7.52
N ALA A 167 9.56 -6.69 6.95
CA ALA A 167 10.54 -5.89 7.69
C ALA A 167 9.89 -5.01 8.76
N GLY A 168 8.75 -4.38 8.46
CA GLY A 168 7.97 -3.63 9.44
C GLY A 168 7.44 -4.53 10.56
N TYR A 169 6.83 -5.66 10.17
CA TYR A 169 6.31 -6.64 11.12
C TYR A 169 7.41 -7.20 12.05
N GLU A 170 8.54 -7.65 11.51
CA GLU A 170 9.63 -8.28 12.27
C GLU A 170 10.40 -7.27 13.13
N SER A 171 10.58 -6.03 12.68
CA SER A 171 11.32 -5.03 13.44
C SER A 171 10.51 -4.41 14.58
N GLY A 172 9.24 -4.07 14.33
CA GLY A 172 8.47 -3.25 15.26
C GLY A 172 9.03 -1.83 15.44
N ASP A 173 9.97 -1.40 14.58
CA ASP A 173 10.61 -0.08 14.67
C ASP A 173 10.27 0.77 13.43
N PRO A 174 9.62 1.94 13.58
CA PRO A 174 9.35 2.83 12.45
C PRO A 174 10.59 3.30 11.71
N ASN A 175 11.76 3.32 12.35
CA ASN A 175 13.02 3.69 11.70
C ASN A 175 13.53 2.60 10.74
N ALA A 176 13.03 1.36 10.84
CA ALA A 176 13.35 0.31 9.89
C ALA A 176 12.68 0.58 8.52
N CYS A 177 11.63 1.41 8.45
CA CYS A 177 10.83 1.69 7.25
C CYS A 177 11.35 2.85 6.39
N ASP A 178 12.66 3.10 6.39
CA ASP A 178 13.26 4.17 5.58
C ASP A 178 13.56 3.71 4.14
N THR A 179 12.53 3.72 3.30
CA THR A 179 12.63 3.39 1.86
C THR A 179 13.09 4.59 1.01
N LEU A 180 13.09 5.80 1.59
CA LEU A 180 13.38 7.04 0.87
C LEU A 180 14.90 7.32 0.80
N GLN A 181 15.70 6.62 1.61
CA GLN A 181 17.16 6.69 1.54
C GLN A 181 17.75 6.05 0.26
N ALA A 182 18.90 6.59 -0.17
CA ALA A 182 19.65 6.04 -1.29
C ALA A 182 20.09 4.60 -0.99
N GLY A 183 19.82 3.67 -1.92
CA GLY A 183 20.17 2.25 -1.78
C GLY A 183 19.20 1.38 -0.98
N ALA A 184 18.04 1.90 -0.58
CA ALA A 184 17.06 1.14 0.22
C ALA A 184 16.26 0.05 -0.55
N LEU A 185 16.33 0.03 -1.89
CA LEU A 185 15.55 -0.90 -2.73
C LEU A 185 16.34 -2.16 -3.07
#